data_AF-A0A6J1R087-F1
#
_entry.id   AF-A0A6J1R087-F1
#
_cell.length_a   1.000
_cell.length_b   1.000
_cell.length_c   1.000
_cell.angle_alpha   90.00
_cell.angle_beta   90.00
_cell.angle_gamma   90.00
#
_symmetry.space_group_name_H-M   'P 1'
#
loop_
_entity.id
_entity.type
_entity.pdbx_description
1 polymer ?
#
loop_
_entity_poly.entity_id
_entity_poly.type
_entity_poly.pdbx_seq_one_letter_code
_entity_poly.pdbx_strand_id
1 'polypeptide(L)'
;MKQICQSNICLPVKTHYCLKSFSACNRTNISSISGFCMNSICINIVKGLKYVIGHNGSAGINTIDAYFNIGNASHAFYQYFEVEYNWIDLNDTKVFIRSGNPGYVMELMDFLHCL
;
A
#
# COMPACT_ATOMS: atom_id res chain seq x y z
N MET A 1 1.57 6.19 17.97
CA MET A 1 0.98 7.54 18.03
C MET A 1 -0.41 7.47 17.38
N LYS A 2 -1.51 7.69 18.12
CA LYS A 2 -2.86 7.77 17.51
C LYS A 2 -2.95 9.14 16.85
N GLN A 3 -2.85 9.19 15.53
CA GLN A 3 -3.07 10.42 14.79
C GLN A 3 -4.55 10.79 14.95
N ILE A 4 -4.82 11.82 15.75
CA ILE A 4 -6.17 12.36 15.97
C ILE A 4 -6.53 13.11 14.70
N CYS A 5 -7.19 12.41 13.80
CA CYS A 5 -7.71 13.00 12.60
C CYS A 5 -9.21 12.82 12.60
N GLN A 6 -9.94 13.92 12.46
CA GLN A 6 -11.39 13.86 12.33
C GLN A 6 -11.73 13.01 11.10
N SER A 7 -12.74 12.15 11.21
CA SER A 7 -13.22 11.24 10.15
C SER A 7 -13.52 11.93 8.82
N ASN A 8 -13.71 13.25 8.87
CA ASN A 8 -14.09 14.11 7.77
C ASN A 8 -12.86 14.68 7.03
N ILE A 9 -11.67 14.54 7.63
CA ILE A 9 -10.39 15.08 7.16
C ILE A 9 -9.45 13.93 6.78
N CYS A 10 -9.40 12.86 7.57
CA CYS A 10 -8.65 11.66 7.21
C CYS A 10 -9.55 10.63 6.56
N LEU A 11 -9.41 10.52 5.24
CA LEU A 11 -9.99 9.41 4.51
C LEU A 11 -9.31 8.12 4.96
N PRO A 12 -10.08 7.10 5.41
CA PRO A 12 -9.50 5.85 5.85
C PRO A 12 -8.86 5.14 4.66
N VAL A 13 -7.60 4.72 4.81
CA VAL A 13 -6.91 3.89 3.84
C VAL A 13 -7.41 2.46 3.97
N LYS A 14 -8.02 1.93 2.92
CA LYS A 14 -8.46 0.52 2.87
C LYS A 14 -7.28 -0.35 2.46
N THR A 15 -6.83 -1.22 3.36
CA THR A 15 -5.67 -2.07 3.12
C THR A 15 -6.07 -3.42 2.53
N HIS A 16 -5.39 -3.83 1.47
CA HIS A 16 -5.54 -5.12 0.81
C HIS A 16 -4.20 -5.86 0.83
N TYR A 17 -4.22 -7.14 1.14
CA TYR A 17 -3.03 -7.96 1.24
C TYR A 17 -3.07 -9.02 0.13
N CYS A 18 -2.05 -9.01 -0.71
CA CYS A 18 -2.02 -9.79 -1.94
C CYS A 18 -0.80 -10.71 -1.93
N LEU A 19 -1.00 -11.97 -2.30
CA LEU A 19 0.08 -12.96 -2.28
C LEU A 19 0.76 -12.97 -3.65
N LYS A 20 2.07 -12.65 -3.68
CA LYS A 20 2.95 -12.66 -4.87
C LYS A 20 2.65 -11.60 -5.95
N SER A 21 1.39 -11.21 -6.18
CA SER A 21 0.99 -10.18 -7.14
C SER A 21 -0.20 -9.33 -6.66
N PHE A 22 -0.32 -8.09 -7.15
CA PHE A 22 -1.48 -7.22 -6.88
C PHE A 22 -2.79 -7.69 -7.51
N SER A 23 -2.75 -8.66 -8.42
CA SER A 23 -3.96 -9.30 -8.99
C SER A 23 -4.51 -10.41 -8.09
N ALA A 24 -3.71 -10.92 -7.14
CA ALA A 24 -4.05 -12.05 -6.28
C ALA A 24 -4.31 -11.59 -4.83
N CYS A 25 -5.24 -10.64 -4.67
CA CYS A 25 -5.66 -10.13 -3.37
C CYS A 25 -6.88 -10.92 -2.87
N ASN A 26 -6.64 -11.93 -2.04
CA ASN A 26 -7.73 -12.55 -1.32
C ASN A 26 -8.10 -11.67 -0.12
N ARG A 27 -9.34 -11.77 0.37
CA ARG A 27 -9.73 -11.27 1.71
C ARG A 27 -9.10 -12.13 2.82
N THR A 28 -7.82 -12.47 2.66
CA THR A 28 -7.04 -13.21 3.63
C THR A 28 -7.04 -12.41 4.93
N ASN A 29 -7.52 -13.07 5.99
CA ASN A 29 -7.58 -12.47 7.31
C ASN A 29 -6.16 -12.08 7.71
N ILE A 30 -5.90 -10.78 7.84
CA ILE A 30 -4.58 -10.20 8.17
C ILE A 30 -3.96 -10.85 9.40
N SER A 31 -4.81 -11.30 10.33
CA SER A 31 -4.47 -12.03 11.53
C SER A 31 -3.73 -13.35 11.31
N SER A 32 -3.73 -13.92 10.09
CA SER A 32 -2.98 -15.14 9.78
C SER A 32 -1.64 -14.89 9.08
N ILE A 33 -1.30 -13.64 8.74
CA ILE A 33 -0.07 -13.31 8.03
C ILE A 33 0.96 -12.79 9.04
N SER A 34 1.82 -13.69 9.53
CA SER A 34 3.02 -13.33 10.30
C SER A 34 4.26 -13.35 9.40
N GLY A 35 5.01 -12.25 9.44
CA GLY A 35 6.32 -12.15 8.81
C GLY A 35 7.42 -12.62 9.75
N PHE A 36 8.37 -13.40 9.25
CA PHE A 36 9.54 -13.81 10.03
C PHE A 36 10.74 -14.06 9.13
N CYS A 37 11.95 -13.98 9.68
CA CYS A 37 13.18 -14.26 8.96
C CYS A 37 13.91 -15.43 9.59
N MET A 38 14.38 -16.36 8.77
CA MET A 38 15.20 -17.50 9.19
C MET A 38 16.22 -17.83 8.11
N ASN A 39 17.48 -18.04 8.48
CA ASN A 39 18.56 -18.46 7.59
C ASN A 39 18.68 -17.59 6.31
N SER A 40 18.68 -16.26 6.46
CA SER A 40 18.76 -15.27 5.36
C SER A 40 17.56 -15.21 4.41
N ILE A 41 16.46 -15.92 4.74
CA ILE A 41 15.20 -15.85 4.01
C ILE A 41 14.15 -15.23 4.93
N CYS A 42 13.56 -14.14 4.49
CA CYS A 42 12.40 -13.53 5.13
C CYS A 42 11.13 -13.98 4.41
N ILE A 43 10.18 -14.48 5.20
CA ILE A 43 8.90 -15.03 4.77
C ILE A 43 7.82 -14.01 5.07
N ASN A 44 6.85 -13.90 4.16
CA ASN A 44 5.71 -12.99 4.27
C ASN A 44 6.09 -11.52 4.49
N ILE A 45 7.09 -11.02 3.76
CA ILE A 45 7.47 -9.60 3.79
C ILE A 45 6.79 -8.82 2.67
N VAL A 46 6.62 -7.51 2.88
CA VAL A 46 6.12 -6.59 1.86
C VAL A 46 7.19 -6.40 0.79
N LYS A 47 6.90 -6.87 -0.42
CA LYS A 47 7.75 -6.72 -1.61
C LYS A 47 7.27 -5.61 -2.55
N GLY A 48 6.01 -5.21 -2.42
CA GLY A 48 5.52 -4.07 -3.17
C GLY A 48 4.29 -3.43 -2.55
N LEU A 49 4.08 -2.18 -2.90
CA LEU A 49 2.99 -1.34 -2.43
C LEU A 49 2.36 -0.63 -3.62
N LYS A 50 1.05 -0.78 -3.79
CA LYS A 50 0.28 -0.05 -4.80
C LYS A 50 -0.81 0.77 -4.12
N TYR A 51 -0.87 2.06 -4.38
CA TYR A 51 -2.01 2.89 -3.99
C TYR A 51 -2.95 3.11 -5.16
N VAL A 52 -4.25 3.01 -4.91
CA VAL A 52 -5.30 3.42 -5.84
C VAL A 52 -6.08 4.54 -5.17
N ILE A 53 -5.96 5.74 -5.72
CA ILE A 53 -6.53 6.96 -5.18
C ILE A 53 -7.70 7.37 -6.09
N GLY A 54 -8.91 7.16 -5.59
CA GLY A 54 -10.13 7.62 -6.25
C GLY A 54 -10.39 9.07 -5.90
N HIS A 55 -10.56 9.92 -6.91
CA HIS A 55 -10.81 11.34 -6.72
C HIS A 55 -11.87 11.89 -7.68
N ASN A 56 -12.40 13.05 -7.31
CA ASN A 56 -13.34 13.85 -8.08
C ASN A 56 -12.80 15.28 -8.14
N GLY A 57 -12.84 15.92 -9.31
CA GLY A 57 -12.34 17.28 -9.51
C GLY A 57 -12.95 18.34 -8.57
N SER A 58 -14.16 18.11 -8.08
CA SER A 58 -14.86 19.04 -7.19
C SER A 58 -14.74 18.64 -5.71
N ALA A 59 -14.86 17.35 -5.39
CA ALA A 59 -14.85 16.86 -4.01
C ALA A 59 -13.45 16.46 -3.51
N GLY A 60 -12.44 16.45 -4.39
CA GLY A 60 -11.09 16.02 -4.07
C GLY A 60 -10.95 14.50 -3.99
N ILE A 61 -10.02 14.02 -3.17
CA ILE A 61 -9.85 12.58 -2.93
C ILE A 61 -11.09 12.06 -2.19
N ASN A 62 -11.60 10.93 -2.62
CA ASN A 62 -12.77 10.28 -2.04
C ASN A 62 -12.39 8.92 -1.42
N THR A 63 -11.50 8.17 -2.08
CA THR A 63 -11.08 6.85 -1.61
C THR A 63 -9.58 6.66 -1.77
N ILE A 64 -8.99 5.90 -0.84
CA ILE A 64 -7.60 5.47 -0.91
C ILE A 64 -7.58 3.98 -0.58
N ASP A 65 -7.17 3.16 -1.54
CA ASP A 65 -6.94 1.73 -1.38
C ASP A 65 -5.43 1.46 -1.46
N ALA A 66 -4.88 0.77 -0.47
CA ALA A 66 -3.46 0.38 -0.41
C ALA A 66 -3.34 -1.13 -0.53
N TYR A 67 -2.65 -1.60 -1.57
CA TYR A 67 -2.41 -2.99 -1.85
C TYR A 67 -0.96 -3.35 -1.49
N PHE A 68 -0.80 -4.30 -0.57
CA PHE A 68 0.49 -4.83 -0.14
C PHE A 68 0.74 -6.17 -0.83
N ASN A 69 1.74 -6.21 -1.71
CA ASN A 69 2.23 -7.46 -2.28
C ASN A 69 3.19 -8.12 -1.31
N ILE A 70 2.79 -9.26 -0.77
CA ILE A 70 3.56 -10.05 0.18
C ILE A 70 4.22 -11.23 -0.51
N GLY A 71 5.48 -11.48 -0.17
CA GLY A 71 6.17 -12.69 -0.58
C GLY A 71 7.44 -12.91 0.21
N ASN A 72 8.17 -13.96 -0.18
CA ASN A 72 9.45 -14.27 0.44
C ASN A 72 10.57 -13.51 -0.28
N ALA A 73 11.60 -13.13 0.47
CA ALA A 73 12.83 -12.61 -0.09
C ALA A 73 14.03 -13.23 0.61
N SER A 74 15.07 -13.50 -0.17
CA SER A 74 16.41 -13.76 0.33
C SER A 74 17.27 -12.51 0.10
N HIS A 75 18.21 -12.25 1.01
CA HIS A 75 19.19 -11.16 0.87
C HIS A 75 18.54 -9.77 0.60
N ALA A 76 19.28 -8.88 -0.06
CA ALA A 76 18.80 -7.59 -0.53
C ALA A 76 17.78 -7.76 -1.67
N PHE A 77 16.64 -7.11 -1.53
CA PHE A 77 15.59 -7.09 -2.55
C PHE A 77 15.11 -5.66 -2.77
N TYR A 78 14.60 -5.38 -3.97
CA TYR A 78 13.96 -4.11 -4.28
C TYR A 78 12.49 -4.17 -3.94
N GLN A 79 12.00 -3.10 -3.30
CA GLN A 79 10.57 -2.88 -3.09
C GLN A 79 9.98 -2.17 -4.31
N TYR A 80 8.83 -2.65 -4.78
CA TYR A 80 8.11 -2.06 -5.90
C TYR A 80 7.03 -1.10 -5.41
N PHE A 81 6.93 0.09 -6.01
CA PHE A 81 5.95 1.11 -5.66
C PHE A 81 5.17 1.58 -6.87
N GLU A 82 3.85 1.63 -6.75
CA GLU A 82 2.94 2.09 -7.80
C GLU A 82 1.84 2.99 -7.20
N VAL A 83 1.46 4.03 -7.93
CA VAL A 83 0.33 4.88 -7.58
C VAL A 83 -0.56 5.03 -8.81
N GLU A 84 -1.85 4.77 -8.63
CA GLU A 84 -2.89 4.91 -9.62
C GLU A 84 -3.91 5.96 -9.17
N TYR A 85 -4.24 6.92 -10.04
CA TYR A 85 -5.25 7.93 -9.79
C TYR A 85 -6.47 7.69 -10.68
N ASN A 86 -7.62 7.48 -10.06
CA ASN A 86 -8.88 7.14 -10.73
C ASN A 86 -9.90 8.26 -10.57
N TRP A 87 -10.49 8.68 -11.69
CA TRP A 87 -11.53 9.72 -11.70
C TRP A 87 -12.92 9.09 -11.56
N ILE A 88 -13.59 9.32 -10.44
CA ILE A 88 -14.81 8.58 -10.05
C ILE A 88 -16.04 8.93 -10.92
N ASP A 89 -16.10 10.13 -11.51
CA ASP A 89 -17.28 10.61 -12.26
C ASP A 89 -17.24 10.32 -13.78
N LEU A 90 -16.19 9.66 -14.28
CA LEU A 90 -16.01 9.38 -15.71
C LEU A 90 -15.83 7.88 -15.90
N ASN A 91 -16.92 7.13 -16.18
CA ASN A 91 -16.95 5.72 -16.61
C ASN A 91 -15.54 5.13 -16.82
N ASP A 92 -14.86 4.68 -15.75
CA ASP A 92 -13.51 4.07 -15.60
C ASP A 92 -12.44 4.24 -16.73
N THR A 93 -12.54 5.26 -17.58
CA THR A 93 -11.81 5.34 -18.87
C THR A 93 -10.59 6.24 -18.79
N LYS A 94 -10.46 7.03 -17.71
CA LYS A 94 -9.31 7.89 -17.45
C LYS A 94 -8.60 7.45 -16.18
N VAL A 95 -7.78 6.41 -16.32
CA VAL A 95 -6.84 5.95 -15.29
C VAL A 95 -5.46 6.52 -15.61
N PHE A 96 -4.86 7.22 -14.65
CA PHE A 96 -3.47 7.69 -14.78
C PHE A 96 -2.56 6.86 -13.87
N ILE A 97 -1.79 5.96 -14.46
CA ILE A 97 -0.79 5.14 -13.75
C ILE A 97 0.51 5.93 -13.67
N ARG A 98 1.03 6.16 -12.46
CA ARG A 98 2.33 6.81 -12.24
C ARG A 98 3.22 5.91 -11.38
N SER A 99 4.50 5.81 -11.74
CA SER A 99 5.52 5.21 -10.89
C SER A 99 6.17 6.28 -10.02
N GLY A 100 6.35 5.98 -8.73
CA GLY A 100 6.97 6.90 -7.79
C GLY A 100 6.73 6.47 -6.34
N ASN A 101 7.72 6.70 -5.49
CA ASN A 101 7.55 6.53 -4.04
C ASN A 101 6.63 7.67 -3.54
N PRO A 102 5.49 7.39 -2.89
CA PRO A 102 4.63 8.44 -2.32
C PRO A 102 5.31 9.09 -1.12
N GLY A 103 6.25 9.98 -1.41
CA GLY A 103 7.08 10.71 -0.44
C GLY A 103 6.34 11.74 0.41
N TYR A 104 5.02 11.62 0.58
CA TYR A 104 4.22 12.48 1.46
C TYR A 104 3.87 11.82 2.80
N VAL A 105 4.44 10.65 3.12
CA VAL A 105 4.41 10.07 4.48
C VAL A 105 5.83 9.88 5.01
N MET A 106 6.70 10.87 4.79
CA MET A 106 7.90 11.03 5.61
C MET A 106 7.50 11.75 6.89
N GLU A 107 7.28 11.01 7.98
CA GLU A 107 7.63 11.45 9.35
C GLU A 107 7.29 10.43 10.48
N LEU A 108 6.78 9.22 10.19
CA LEU A 108 6.55 8.23 11.25
C LEU A 108 6.87 6.78 10.89
N MET A 109 7.97 6.57 10.18
CA MET A 109 8.71 5.31 10.28
C MET A 109 10.18 5.67 10.42
N ASP A 110 10.56 5.97 11.66
CA ASP A 110 11.95 5.77 12.09
C ASP A 110 12.32 4.35 11.69
N PHE A 111 13.22 4.28 10.71
CA PHE A 111 14.06 3.15 10.44
C PHE A 111 14.68 2.70 11.77
N LEU A 112 14.10 1.69 12.40
CA LEU A 112 14.87 0.88 13.32
C LEU A 112 15.91 0.17 12.46
N HIS A 113 17.10 0.74 12.51
CA HIS A 113 18.35 0.17 12.06
C HIS A 113 18.36 -1.33 12.35
N CYS A 114 18.54 -2.15 11.31
CA CYS A 114 19.22 -3.42 11.48
C CYS A 114 20.67 -3.09 11.91
N LEU A 115 20.92 -3.17 13.21
CA LEU A 115 22.23 -3.45 13.81
C LEU A 115 22.05 -4.67 14.72
#